data_AF-A0AAU9QUS5-F1
#
_entry.id   AF-A0AAU9QUS5-F1
#
_cell.length_a   1.000
_cell.length_b   1.000
_cell.length_c   1.000
_cell.angle_alpha   90.00
_cell.angle_beta   90.00
_cell.angle_gamma   90.00
#
_symmetry.space_group_name_H-M   'P 1'
#
loop_
_entity.id
_entity.type
_entity.pdbx_description
1 polymer ?
#
loop_
_entity_poly.entity_id
_entity_poly.type
_entity_poly.pdbx_seq_one_letter_code
_entity_poly.pdbx_strand_id
1 'polypeptide(L)'
;MDQAQVISTLNRYALSRQRDVSRGIESPAISALIVEKYAIGMIDVIRTLQLTESIDINTIHEEADRLCSMICPNHVQLRTLRYQRYCDLDLSKPRTSS
;
A
#
# COMPACT_ATOMS: atom_id res chain seq x y z
N MET A 1 19.45 -9.45 -0.13
CA MET A 1 18.51 -8.50 -0.78
C MET A 1 19.14 -7.14 -0.67
N ASP A 2 19.30 -6.43 -1.79
CA ASP A 2 19.84 -5.06 -1.80
C ASP A 2 18.70 -4.03 -1.96
N GLN A 3 19.03 -2.74 -1.80
CA GLN A 3 18.05 -1.66 -1.89
C GLN A 3 17.35 -1.62 -3.25
N ALA A 4 18.06 -1.87 -4.35
CA ALA A 4 17.49 -1.86 -5.69
C ALA A 4 16.43 -2.96 -5.86
N GLN A 5 16.66 -4.16 -5.30
CA GLN A 5 15.71 -5.26 -5.30
C GLN A 5 14.45 -4.93 -4.50
N VAL A 6 14.58 -4.26 -3.35
CA VAL A 6 13.45 -3.81 -2.54
C VAL A 6 12.59 -2.83 -3.32
N ILE A 7 13.20 -1.77 -3.88
CA ILE A 7 12.50 -0.74 -4.64
C ILE A 7 11.85 -1.32 -5.89
N SER A 8 12.55 -2.20 -6.62
CA SER A 8 12.01 -2.88 -7.79
C SER A 8 10.78 -3.74 -7.44
N THR A 9 10.81 -4.41 -6.29
CA THR A 9 9.69 -5.23 -5.80
C THR A 9 8.48 -4.37 -5.45
N LEU A 10 8.70 -3.27 -4.72
CA LEU A 10 7.64 -2.32 -4.37
C LEU A 10 7.00 -1.71 -5.62
N ASN A 11 7.81 -1.31 -6.62
CA ASN A 11 7.31 -0.81 -7.90
C ASN A 11 6.43 -1.82 -8.64
N ARG A 12 6.88 -3.09 -8.75
CA ARG A 12 6.09 -4.14 -9.40
C ARG A 12 4.75 -4.36 -8.71
N TYR A 13 4.75 -4.34 -7.38
CA TYR A 13 3.54 -4.49 -6.58
C TYR A 13 2.55 -3.34 -6.84
N ALA A 14 3.04 -2.10 -6.78
CA ALA A 14 2.24 -0.91 -7.05
C ALA A 14 1.67 -0.87 -8.48
N LEU A 15 2.46 -1.25 -9.49
CA LEU A 15 2.00 -1.36 -10.88
C LEU A 15 0.88 -2.40 -11.03
N SER A 16 0.92 -3.50 -10.28
CA SER A 16 -0.19 -4.46 -10.28
C SER A 16 -1.47 -3.84 -9.75
N ARG A 17 -1.38 -3.11 -8.64
CA ARG A 17 -2.53 -2.42 -8.04
C ARG A 17 -3.07 -1.32 -8.95
N GLN A 18 -2.21 -0.56 -9.62
CA GLN A 18 -2.63 0.43 -10.61
C GLN A 18 -3.41 -0.20 -11.78
N ARG A 19 -3.01 -1.39 -12.24
CA ARG A 19 -3.77 -2.14 -13.26
C ARG A 19 -5.12 -2.62 -12.75
N ASP A 20 -5.22 -3.01 -11.48
CA ASP A 20 -6.52 -3.41 -10.91
C ASP A 20 -7.47 -2.21 -10.78
N VAL A 21 -6.93 -1.02 -10.45
CA VAL A 21 -7.67 0.25 -10.48
C VAL A 21 -8.14 0.59 -11.90
N SER A 22 -7.26 0.50 -12.91
CA SER A 22 -7.63 0.84 -14.29
C SER A 22 -8.68 -0.11 -14.88
N ARG A 23 -8.77 -1.34 -14.36
CA ARG A 23 -9.81 -2.32 -14.71
C ARG A 23 -11.10 -2.15 -13.91
N GLY A 24 -11.14 -1.23 -12.94
CA GLY A 24 -12.30 -1.02 -12.06
C GLY A 24 -12.51 -2.12 -11.02
N ILE A 25 -11.50 -2.97 -10.78
CA ILE A 25 -11.56 -4.06 -9.78
C ILE A 25 -11.36 -3.50 -8.37
N GLU A 26 -10.49 -2.51 -8.23
CA GLU A 26 -10.19 -1.85 -6.96
C GLU A 26 -10.41 -0.33 -7.08
N SER A 27 -10.69 0.32 -5.94
CA SER A 27 -10.68 1.78 -5.89
C SER A 27 -9.25 2.32 -5.76
N PRO A 28 -8.93 3.52 -6.30
CA PRO A 28 -7.64 4.16 -6.09
C PRO A 28 -7.24 4.23 -4.60
N ALA A 29 -8.21 4.52 -3.74
CA ALA A 29 -8.02 4.67 -2.30
C ALA A 29 -7.58 3.37 -1.62
N ILE A 30 -8.25 2.25 -1.93
CA ILE A 30 -7.90 0.95 -1.32
C ILE A 30 -6.55 0.45 -1.85
N SER A 31 -6.30 0.61 -3.15
CA SER A 31 -5.06 0.19 -3.78
C SER A 31 -3.84 0.94 -3.24
N ALA A 32 -3.93 2.27 -3.10
CA ALA A 32 -2.86 3.06 -2.50
C ALA A 32 -2.61 2.66 -1.02
N LEU A 33 -3.66 2.39 -0.25
CA LEU A 33 -3.52 1.88 1.12
C LEU A 33 -2.82 0.52 1.16
N ILE A 34 -3.19 -0.41 0.28
CA ILE A 34 -2.57 -1.74 0.21
C ILE A 34 -1.07 -1.61 -0.11
N VAL A 35 -0.69 -0.73 -1.05
CA VAL A 35 0.71 -0.45 -1.37
C VAL A 35 1.46 0.12 -0.17
N GLU A 36 0.89 1.10 0.55
CA GLU A 36 1.50 1.66 1.75
C GLU A 36 1.72 0.58 2.83
N LYS A 37 0.72 -0.28 3.07
CA LYS A 37 0.84 -1.37 4.05
C LYS A 37 1.87 -2.41 3.65
N TYR A 38 1.98 -2.69 2.36
CA TYR A 38 3.02 -3.56 1.85
C TYR A 38 4.42 -2.97 2.11
N ALA A 39 4.64 -1.68 1.82
CA ALA A 39 5.90 -1.01 2.11
C ALA A 39 6.24 -0.99 3.61
N ILE A 40 5.26 -0.75 4.49
CA ILE A 40 5.44 -0.83 5.95
C ILE A 40 5.92 -2.23 6.35
N GLY A 41 5.30 -3.29 5.84
CA GLY A 41 5.73 -4.66 6.10
C GLY A 41 7.16 -4.94 5.63
N MET A 42 7.58 -4.40 4.48
CA MET A 42 8.96 -4.51 4.01
C MET A 42 9.93 -3.82 4.98
N ILE A 43 9.58 -2.62 5.46
CA ILE A 43 10.39 -1.85 6.42
C ILE A 43 10.52 -2.60 7.76
N ASP A 44 9.44 -3.19 8.25
CA ASP A 44 9.45 -3.96 9.48
C ASP A 44 10.37 -5.19 9.37
N VAL A 45 10.36 -5.87 8.22
CA VAL A 45 11.30 -6.97 7.93
C VAL A 45 12.74 -6.48 7.88
N ILE A 46 13.03 -5.36 7.21
CA ILE A 46 14.37 -4.76 7.14
C ILE A 46 14.91 -4.44 8.54
N ARG A 47 14.07 -3.86 9.41
CA ARG A 47 14.42 -3.59 10.81
C ARG A 47 14.68 -4.88 11.59
N THR A 48 13.79 -5.86 11.46
CA THR A 48 13.85 -7.13 12.18
C THR A 48 15.12 -7.92 11.82
N LEU A 49 15.52 -7.88 10.55
CA LEU A 49 16.71 -8.55 10.05
C LEU A 49 17.99 -7.68 10.13
N GLN A 50 17.91 -6.50 10.76
CA GLN A 50 19.03 -5.56 10.93
C GLN A 50 19.72 -5.18 9.60
N LEU A 51 18.95 -5.08 8.52
CA LEU A 51 19.47 -4.76 7.18
C LEU A 51 19.65 -3.25 6.93
N THR A 52 19.46 -2.42 7.95
CA THR A 52 19.43 -0.95 7.86
C THR A 52 20.77 -0.33 7.48
N GLU A 53 21.88 -1.04 7.62
CA GLU A 53 23.19 -0.58 7.12
C GLU A 53 23.28 -0.65 5.58
N SER A 54 22.50 -1.54 4.96
CA SER A 54 22.55 -1.84 3.53
C SER A 54 21.33 -1.34 2.75
N ILE A 55 20.26 -0.97 3.46
CA ILE A 55 18.99 -0.56 2.88
C ILE A 55 18.49 0.66 3.65
N ASP A 56 18.38 1.79 2.94
CA ASP A 56 17.81 3.00 3.50
C ASP A 56 16.27 2.93 3.56
N ILE A 57 15.75 2.94 4.78
CA ILE A 57 14.31 2.93 5.07
C ILE A 57 13.62 4.20 4.58
N ASN A 58 14.31 5.36 4.62
CA ASN A 58 13.71 6.62 4.18
C ASN A 58 13.44 6.60 2.68
N THR A 59 14.41 6.10 1.89
CA THR A 59 14.21 5.87 0.46
C THR A 59 12.98 4.98 0.17
N ILE A 60 12.72 3.96 1.00
CA ILE A 60 11.53 3.09 0.83
C ILE A 60 10.24 3.84 1.15
N HIS A 61 10.24 4.66 2.20
CA HIS A 61 9.10 5.51 2.54
C HIS A 61 8.76 6.50 1.43
N GLU A 62 9.76 7.23 0.94
CA GLU A 62 9.60 8.20 -0.15
C GLU A 62 9.08 7.55 -1.42
N GLU A 63 9.61 6.37 -1.76
CA GLU A 63 9.15 5.63 -2.93
C GLU A 63 7.71 5.12 -2.76
N ALA A 64 7.34 4.66 -1.56
CA ALA A 64 5.97 4.26 -1.28
C ALA A 64 5.00 5.44 -1.42
N ASP A 65 5.37 6.62 -0.92
CA ASP A 65 4.55 7.84 -1.03
C ASP A 65 4.40 8.28 -2.50
N ARG A 66 5.49 8.23 -3.28
CA ARG A 66 5.46 8.51 -4.72
C ARG A 66 4.50 7.57 -5.45
N LEU A 67 4.58 6.27 -5.18
CA LEU A 67 3.72 5.26 -5.79
C LEU A 67 2.26 5.41 -5.36
N CYS A 68 2.02 5.71 -4.08
CA CYS A 68 0.67 5.99 -3.59
C CYS A 68 0.07 7.23 -4.25
N SER A 69 0.86 8.30 -4.43
CA SER A 69 0.45 9.51 -5.14
C SER A 69 0.10 9.25 -6.60
N MET A 70 0.83 8.35 -7.28
CA MET A 70 0.52 7.95 -8.66
C MET A 70 -0.81 7.19 -8.78
N ILE A 71 -1.12 6.33 -7.80
CA ILE A 71 -2.36 5.55 -7.80
C ILE A 71 -3.54 6.42 -7.35
N CYS A 72 -3.35 7.23 -6.33
CA CYS A 72 -4.36 8.06 -5.71
C CYS A 72 -3.75 9.40 -5.28
N PRO A 73 -3.90 10.48 -6.07
CA PRO A 73 -3.31 11.78 -5.76
C PRO A 73 -3.71 12.34 -4.39
N ASN A 74 -4.91 12.00 -3.92
CA ASN A 74 -5.45 12.43 -2.63
C ASN A 74 -5.13 11.45 -1.49
N HIS A 75 -4.18 10.50 -1.65
CA HIS A 75 -3.96 9.42 -0.68
C HIS A 75 -3.63 9.93 0.72
N VAL A 76 -2.94 11.07 0.86
CA VAL A 76 -2.61 11.70 2.15
C VAL A 76 -3.88 12.14 2.90
N GLN A 77 -4.82 12.77 2.21
CA GLN A 77 -6.09 13.21 2.79
C GLN A 77 -6.99 12.01 3.11
N LEU A 78 -6.92 10.95 2.29
CA LEU A 78 -7.65 9.72 2.55
C LEU A 78 -7.01 8.89 3.68
N ARG A 79 -5.73 9.10 3.99
CA ARG A 79 -5.02 8.42 5.08
C ARG A 79 -5.63 8.73 6.44
N THR A 80 -5.95 9.99 6.69
CA THR A 80 -6.64 10.43 7.92
C THR A 80 -8.06 9.86 8.02
N LEU A 81 -8.75 9.66 6.88
CA LEU A 81 -10.10 9.07 6.85
C LEU A 81 -10.11 7.56 7.18
N ARG A 82 -8.97 6.86 7.12
CA ARG A 82 -8.89 5.40 7.40
C ARG A 82 -9.27 5.01 8.81
N TYR A 83 -8.98 5.87 9.78
CA TYR A 83 -9.33 5.63 11.18
C TYR A 83 -10.72 6.16 11.54
N GLN A 84 -11.37 6.85 10.61
CA GLN A 84 -12.69 7.46 10.80
C GLN A 84 -13.80 6.66 10.10
N ARG A 85 -13.46 5.97 9.00
CA ARG A 85 -14.40 5.12 8.27
C ARG A 85 -14.30 3.68 8.78
N TYR A 86 -15.12 3.35 9.76
CA TYR A 86 -15.41 1.95 10.05
C TYR A 86 -16.19 1.35 8.87
N CYS A 87 -15.87 0.11 8.52
CA CYS A 87 -16.74 -0.64 7.64
C CYS A 87 -17.96 -1.02 8.48
N ASP A 88 -19.13 -0.43 8.22
CA ASP A 88 -20.41 -0.85 8.80
C ASP A 88 -20.86 -2.19 8.19
N LEU A 89 -19.93 -3.15 8.07
CA LEU A 89 -20.20 -4.49 7.62
C LEU A 89 -20.85 -5.23 8.78
N ASP A 90 -22.18 -5.16 8.78
CA ASP A 90 -23.02 -5.94 9.68
C ASP A 90 -22.99 -7.42 9.25
N LEU A 91 -22.05 -8.17 9.83
CA LEU A 91 -21.90 -9.61 9.61
C LEU A 91 -23.07 -10.44 10.16
N SER A 92 -24.00 -9.83 10.89
CA SER A 92 -25.23 -10.51 11.33
C SER A 92 -26.27 -10.64 10.22
N LYS A 93 -26.13 -9.88 9.13
CA LYS A 93 -27.04 -9.95 7.98
C LYS A 93 -26.60 -11.04 7.01
N PRO A 94 -27.51 -11.95 6.61
CA PRO A 94 -27.20 -12.98 5.63
C PRO A 94 -26.84 -12.33 4.28
N ARG A 95 -25.83 -12.90 3.60
CA ARG A 95 -25.47 -12.46 2.24
C ARG A 95 -26.67 -12.66 1.32
N THR A 96 -27.19 -11.58 0.74
CA THR A 96 -28.16 -11.67 -0.34
C THR A 96 -27.47 -12.20 -1.59
N SER A 97 -27.63 -13.49 -1.85
CA SER A 97 -27.30 -14.10 -3.13
C SER A 97 -28.15 -13.43 -4.21
N SER A 98 -27.51 -12.71 -5.13
CA SER A 98 -28.12 -12.27 -6.39
C SER A 98 -27.58 -13.12 -7.53
#